data_AF-A0AAD4STP0-F1
#
_entry.id   AF-A0AAD4STP0-F1
#
_cell.length_a   1.000
_cell.length_b   1.000
_cell.length_c   1.000
_cell.angle_alpha   90.00
_cell.angle_beta   90.00
_cell.angle_gamma   90.00
#
_symmetry.space_group_name_H-M   'P 1'
#
loop_
_entity.id
_entity.type
_entity.pdbx_description
1 polymer ?
#
loop_
_entity_poly.entity_id
_entity_poly.type
_entity_poly.pdbx_seq_one_letter_code
_entity_poly.pdbx_strand_id
1 'polypeptide(L)'
;MKLTSLLLSNLLDVVEEAYLIHVELDNVIKTSFHSPRVDQLDLQLQFIDFKTGCKVITLDMTSLKRCVYPSTILPPQFQTNSPVSLLPSAEILSEVGVLQSGHF
;
A
#
# COMPACT_ATOMS: atom_id res chain seq x y z
N MET A 1 21.47 -2.69 30.62
CA MET A 1 21.01 -1.90 29.45
C MET A 1 19.57 -2.34 29.16
N LYS A 2 18.64 -1.39 29.11
CA LYS A 2 17.21 -1.56 29.48
C LYS A 2 16.43 -1.86 28.20
N LEU A 3 15.54 -2.85 28.17
CA LEU A 3 14.71 -3.27 27.00
C LEU A 3 14.16 -2.11 26.15
N THR A 4 13.84 -0.98 26.79
CA THR A 4 13.40 0.27 26.16
C THR A 4 14.40 0.87 25.18
N SER A 5 15.72 0.73 25.41
CA SER A 5 16.75 1.23 24.50
C SER A 5 16.82 0.43 23.21
N LEU A 6 16.63 -0.90 23.26
CA LEU A 6 16.60 -1.75 22.07
C LEU A 6 15.36 -1.46 21.21
N LEU A 7 14.21 -1.27 21.86
CA LEU A 7 12.99 -0.85 21.17
C LEU A 7 13.18 0.50 20.47
N LEU A 8 13.74 1.48 21.18
CA LEU A 8 13.96 2.82 20.63
C LEU A 8 14.96 2.80 19.47
N SER A 9 16.07 2.05 19.59
CA SER A 9 17.04 1.91 18.51
C SER A 9 16.41 1.32 17.25
N ASN A 10 15.73 0.17 17.34
CA ASN A 10 15.10 -0.43 16.15
C ASN A 10 14.03 0.49 15.52
N LEU A 11 13.30 1.26 16.33
CA LEU A 11 12.34 2.24 15.80
C LEU A 11 13.03 3.38 15.07
N LEU A 12 14.15 3.89 15.61
CA LEU A 12 14.94 4.93 14.96
C LEU A 12 15.52 4.43 13.64
N ASP A 13 16.10 3.22 13.62
CA ASP A 13 16.66 2.61 12.41
C ASP A 13 15.58 2.46 11.32
N VAL A 14 14.39 1.93 11.65
CA VAL A 14 13.29 1.79 10.69
C VAL A 14 12.77 3.15 10.21
N VAL A 15 12.71 4.16 11.08
CA VAL A 15 12.29 5.52 10.68
C VAL A 15 13.31 6.16 9.74
N GLU A 16 14.61 5.97 10.00
CA GLU A 16 15.69 6.45 9.15
C GLU A 16 15.62 5.81 7.76
N GLU A 17 15.47 4.49 7.69
CA GLU A 17 15.33 3.78 6.42
C GLU A 17 14.06 4.18 5.67
N ALA A 18 12.93 4.30 6.36
CA ALA A 18 11.67 4.73 5.76
C ALA A 18 11.75 6.17 5.22
N TYR A 19 12.52 7.02 5.88
CA TYR A 19 12.82 8.38 5.43
C TYR A 19 13.74 8.36 4.20
N LEU A 20 14.81 7.57 4.21
CA LEU A 20 15.71 7.41 3.06
C LEU A 20 14.93 6.94 1.83
N ILE A 21 14.06 5.95 1.98
CA ILE A 21 13.18 5.49 0.89
C ILE A 21 12.31 6.63 0.35
N HIS A 22 11.74 7.48 1.21
CA HIS A 22 10.91 8.60 0.79
C HIS A 22 11.71 9.67 0.04
N VAL A 23 12.98 9.87 0.39
CA VAL A 23 13.89 10.82 -0.27
C VAL A 23 14.46 10.26 -1.57
N GLU A 24 14.78 8.97 -1.62
CA GLU A 24 15.40 8.33 -2.79
C GLU A 24 14.37 7.95 -3.87
N LEU A 25 13.12 7.67 -3.49
CA LEU A 25 12.07 7.28 -4.41
C LEU A 25 11.10 8.44 -4.63
N ASP A 26 11.29 9.18 -5.72
CA ASP A 26 10.46 10.33 -6.13
C ASP A 26 8.97 9.99 -6.28
N ASN A 27 8.65 8.71 -6.45
CA ASN A 27 7.27 8.25 -6.58
C ASN A 27 6.60 7.92 -5.24
N VAL A 28 7.30 7.89 -4.10
CA VAL A 28 6.70 7.73 -2.77
C VAL A 28 6.12 9.06 -2.31
N ILE A 29 4.80 9.13 -2.19
CA ILE A 29 4.10 10.36 -1.76
C ILE A 29 3.74 10.36 -0.28
N LYS A 30 3.71 9.20 0.38
CA LYS A 30 3.41 9.11 1.80
C LYS A 30 4.02 7.85 2.40
N THR A 31 4.58 8.02 3.59
CA THR A 31 5.06 6.94 4.44
C THR A 31 4.39 7.06 5.79
N SER A 32 3.76 5.98 6.29
CA SER A 32 3.08 6.02 7.58
C SER A 32 3.00 4.66 8.26
N PHE A 33 3.11 4.65 9.58
CA PHE A 33 2.76 3.47 10.38
C PHE A 33 1.25 3.35 10.53
N HIS A 34 0.75 2.13 10.39
CA HIS A 34 -0.66 1.77 10.53
C HIS A 34 -0.79 0.59 11.49
N SER A 35 -1.76 0.63 12.40
CA SER A 35 -1.97 -0.42 13.41
C SER A 35 -3.42 -0.87 13.37
N PRO A 36 -3.84 -1.73 12.42
CA PRO A 36 -5.23 -2.12 12.25
C PRO A 36 -5.76 -2.97 13.41
N ARG A 37 -4.85 -3.61 14.16
CA ARG A 37 -5.13 -4.48 15.31
C ARG A 37 -4.12 -4.19 16.41
N VAL A 38 -4.48 -4.55 17.66
CA VAL A 38 -3.62 -4.38 18.84
C VAL A 38 -2.26 -5.05 18.65
N ASP A 39 -2.22 -6.21 18.01
CA ASP A 39 -0.99 -7.01 17.85
C ASP A 39 -0.30 -6.80 16.51
N GLN A 40 -0.86 -6.02 15.60
CA GLN A 40 -0.29 -5.79 14.27
C GLN A 40 0.32 -4.39 14.17
N LEU A 41 1.48 -4.26 13.54
CA LEU A 41 2.05 -2.97 13.17
C LEU A 41 2.51 -3.08 11.72
N ASP A 42 2.04 -2.17 10.88
CA ASP A 42 2.38 -2.12 9.48
C ASP A 42 3.11 -0.81 9.17
N LEU A 43 4.06 -0.84 8.24
CA LEU A 43 4.57 0.34 7.55
C LEU A 43 3.94 0.39 6.15
N GLN A 44 3.23 1.46 5.86
CA GLN A 44 2.63 1.72 4.56
C GLN A 44 3.46 2.71 3.76
N LEU A 45 3.79 2.32 2.54
CA LEU A 45 4.43 3.15 1.53
C LEU A 45 3.43 3.38 0.41
N GLN A 46 3.03 4.63 0.20
CA GLN A 46 2.12 5.03 -0.85
C GLN A 46 2.92 5.64 -2.00
N PHE A 47 2.74 5.09 -3.20
CA PHE A 47 3.40 5.47 -4.42
C PHE A 47 2.42 6.06 -5.43
N ILE A 48 2.86 7.03 -6.21
CA ILE A 48 2.24 7.36 -7.49
C ILE A 48 2.69 6.31 -8.52
N ASP A 49 1.72 5.74 -9.24
CA ASP A 49 1.96 4.82 -10.35
C ASP A 49 1.26 5.40 -11.59
N PHE A 50 1.99 5.69 -12.66
CA PHE A 50 1.41 6.31 -13.85
C PHE A 50 0.40 5.42 -14.60
N LYS A 51 0.40 4.10 -14.34
CA LYS A 51 -0.54 3.14 -14.94
C LYS A 51 -1.77 2.95 -14.07
N THR A 52 -1.61 2.94 -12.75
CA THR A 52 -2.71 2.62 -11.81
C THR A 52 -3.14 3.79 -10.91
N GLY A 53 -2.56 4.97 -11.09
CA GLY A 53 -2.78 6.17 -10.29
C GLY A 53 -2.00 6.15 -8.97
N CYS A 54 -2.43 5.30 -8.04
CA CYS A 54 -1.82 5.19 -6.71
C CYS A 54 -1.68 3.72 -6.30
N LYS A 55 -0.52 3.36 -5.76
CA LYS A 55 -0.22 2.02 -5.27
C LYS A 55 0.20 2.09 -3.80
N VAL A 56 -0.35 1.21 -2.97
CA VAL A 56 0.05 1.11 -1.56
C VAL A 56 0.75 -0.23 -1.36
N ILE A 57 1.96 -0.18 -0.79
CA ILE A 57 2.68 -1.36 -0.30
C ILE A 57 2.62 -1.35 1.22
N THR A 58 2.35 -2.49 1.81
CA THR A 58 2.28 -2.69 3.26
C THR A 58 3.36 -3.68 3.67
N LEU A 59 4.19 -3.28 4.63
CA LEU A 59 5.25 -4.08 5.23
C LEU A 59 4.84 -4.43 6.66
N ASP A 60 4.92 -5.71 7.03
CA ASP A 60 4.64 -6.15 8.40
C ASP A 60 5.84 -5.80 9.30
N MET A 61 5.60 -4.88 10.24
CA MET A 61 6.55 -4.40 11.24
C MET A 61 6.22 -4.89 12.65
N THR A 62 5.35 -5.90 12.78
CA THR A 62 4.91 -6.46 14.07
C THR A 62 6.07 -6.93 14.95
N SER A 63 7.19 -7.35 14.33
CA SER A 63 8.40 -7.75 15.06
C SER A 63 8.99 -6.65 15.94
N LEU A 64 8.77 -5.37 15.58
CA LEU A 64 9.24 -4.22 16.36
C LEU A 64 8.62 -4.18 17.76
N LYS A 65 7.38 -4.66 17.92
CA LYS A 65 6.72 -4.79 19.25
C LYS A 65 7.48 -5.72 20.19
N ARG A 66 8.32 -6.61 19.65
CA ARG A 66 9.15 -7.55 20.41
C ARG A 66 10.64 -7.16 20.41
N CYS A 67 10.96 -5.92 20.05
CA CYS A 67 12.34 -5.43 19.91
C CYS A 67 13.15 -6.21 18.86
N VAL A 68 12.49 -6.77 17.83
CA VAL A 68 13.15 -7.48 16.74
C VAL A 68 13.05 -6.66 15.47
N TYR A 69 14.19 -6.38 14.86
CA TYR A 69 14.27 -5.66 13.60
C TYR A 69 13.61 -6.47 12.47
N PRO A 70 12.73 -5.87 11.64
CA PRO A 70 11.99 -6.53 10.58
C PRO A 70 12.85 -6.70 9.30
N SER A 71 13.78 -7.66 9.31
CA SER A 71 14.66 -7.94 8.15
C SER A 71 14.07 -8.96 7.16
N THR A 72 12.95 -9.59 7.50
CA THR A 72 12.29 -10.57 6.62
C THR A 72 11.32 -9.84 5.71
N ILE A 73 11.74 -9.62 4.46
CA ILE A 73 10.87 -9.08 3.41
C ILE A 73 9.86 -10.18 3.05
N LEU A 74 8.67 -10.11 3.64
CA LEU A 74 7.55 -10.93 3.18
C LEU A 74 7.06 -10.41 1.83
N PRO A 75 6.70 -11.28 0.87
CA PRO A 75 6.24 -10.85 -0.44
C PRO A 75 5.08 -9.84 -0.28
N PRO A 76 5.09 -8.72 -1.04
CA PRO A 76 4.08 -7.70 -0.90
C PRO A 76 2.70 -8.32 -1.08
N GLN A 77 1.85 -8.19 -0.05
CA GLN A 77 0.44 -8.48 -0.20
C GLN A 77 -0.15 -7.35 -1.02
N PHE A 78 -0.04 -7.44 -2.35
CA PHE A 78 -0.66 -6.49 -3.25
C PHE A 78 -2.17 -6.62 -3.04
N GLN A 79 -2.76 -5.67 -2.32
CA GLN A 79 -4.19 -5.45 -2.38
C GLN A 79 -4.47 -4.88 -3.76
N THR A 80 -4.67 -5.78 -4.72
CA THR A 80 -5.32 -5.44 -5.97
C THR A 80 -6.75 -5.07 -5.60
N ASN A 81 -7.02 -3.77 -5.50
CA ASN A 81 -8.37 -3.27 -5.68
C ASN A 81 -8.75 -3.58 -7.13
N SER A 82 -9.17 -4.82 -7.35
CA SER A 82 -9.71 -5.29 -8.62
C SER A 82 -10.99 -4.51 -8.90
N PRO A 83 -11.13 -3.82 -10.05
CA PRO A 83 -12.44 -3.46 -10.55
C PRO A 83 -13.02 -4.69 -11.25
N VAL A 84 -13.37 -5.73 -10.50
CA VAL A 84 -14.22 -6.81 -11.02
C VAL A 84 -15.59 -6.69 -10.35
N SER A 85 -16.42 -5.83 -10.95
CA SER A 85 -17.87 -6.04 -11.06
C SER A 85 -18.53 -4.96 -11.93
N LEU A 86 -18.05 -4.77 -13.15
CA LEU A 86 -18.90 -4.19 -14.20
C LEU A 86 -18.72 -5.01 -15.47
N LEU A 87 -19.28 -6.22 -15.42
CA LEU A 87 -19.83 -6.80 -16.63
C LEU A 87 -21.00 -5.88 -17.00
N PRO A 88 -21.02 -5.24 -18.18
CA PRO A 88 -22.14 -4.37 -18.53
C PRO A 88 -23.41 -5.21 -18.51
N SER A 89 -24.36 -4.85 -17.64
CA SER A 89 -25.71 -5.41 -17.65
C SER A 89 -26.25 -5.35 -19.08
N ALA A 90 -27.01 -6.34 -19.52
CA ALA A 90 -27.57 -6.42 -20.88
C ALA A 90 -28.34 -5.15 -21.30
N GLU A 91 -28.78 -4.34 -20.34
CA GLU A 91 -29.37 -3.01 -20.53
C GLU A 91 -28.43 -1.99 -21.19
N ILE A 92 -27.12 -2.01 -20.91
CA ILE A 92 -26.16 -1.06 -21.52
C ILE A 92 -25.86 -1.44 -22.98
N LEU A 93 -25.89 -2.73 -23.32
CA LEU A 93 -25.72 -3.21 -24.69
C LEU A 93 -26.92 -2.90 -25.59
N SER A 94 -28.14 -2.83 -25.04
CA SER A 94 -29.31 -2.41 -25.82
C SER A 94 -29.28 -0.92 -26.15
N GLU A 95 -28.75 -0.06 -25.26
CA GLU A 95 -28.69 1.39 -25.49
C GLU A 95 -27.68 1.79 -26.58
N VAL A 96 -26.53 1.10 -26.66
CA VAL A 96 -25.47 1.37 -27.66
C VAL A 96 -25.95 1.01 -29.09
N GLY A 97 -26.86 0.05 -29.23
CA GLY A 97 -27.45 -0.32 -30.52
C GLY A 97 -28.42 0.72 -31.10
N VAL A 98 -29.02 1.56 -30.25
CA VAL A 98 -30.02 2.56 -30.67
C VAL A 98 -29.36 3.85 -31.19
N LEU A 99 -28.13 4.16 -30.76
CA LEU A 99 -27.42 5.37 -31.18
C LEU A 99 -26.71 5.24 -32.54
N GLN A 100 -26.57 4.02 -33.09
CA GLN A 100 -26.00 3.81 -34.43
C GLN A 100 -27.04 3.80 -35.56
N SER A 101 -28.33 3.97 -35.27
CA SER A 101 -29.39 3.98 -36.30
C SER A 101 -29.76 5.37 -36.83
N GLY A 102 -28.98 6.41 -36.56
CA GLY A 102 -29.20 7.75 -37.10
C GLY A 102 -28.06 8.19 -38.01
N HIS A 103 -28.07 7.76 -39.27
CA HIS A 103 -27.24 8.36 -40.32
C HIS A 103 -28.12 8.88 -41.46
N PHE A 104 -27.85 10.15 -41.81
CA PHE A 104 -28.38 11.01 -42.87
C PHE A 104 -29.66 11.79 -42.56
#